data_AF-A0A2V9DAQ9-F1
#
_entry.id   AF-A0A2V9DAQ9-F1
#
_cell.length_a   1.000
_cell.length_b   1.000
_cell.length_c   1.000
_cell.angle_alpha   90.00
_cell.angle_beta   90.00
_cell.angle_gamma   90.00
#
_symmetry.space_group_name_H-M   'P 1'
#
loop_
_entity.id
_entity.type
_entity.pdbx_description
1 polymer ?
#
loop_
_entity_poly.entity_id
_entity_poly.type
_entity_poly.pdbx_seq_one_letter_code
_entity_poly.pdbx_strand_id
1 'polypeptide(L)'
;MYAEKRWEEIVQFAPLSSDPAELDLYRGLALAQLQRWAEARTAFETGRKKEPRDKRFLLELAGVAYRQQKLSEAKTNLKRALRLDRGDVYAQDFLATIYLLEGNLEAALQHWNPIGKPQITNLKFDPRPRVRAVLLDRAFAFSPAEVLHLNDLRTTEARIENMGIFPRYRFELVPEQEQSFAVMFEAAERNGWGDGTLDGLLSLLRGLPYQAVQPEFYNLNHSSLNVTSLQRWDSQKRRLFASLSVPLGQDPKWRLQFYLDGRNEHWDLSETFQGATSPKTDVKLQKAEAGAEIRSVVSGRWTWKSGMSLAYRSFGNLGGITPQAAPFFTGSFSLKYYAGFNYKLLRVPERRFTVDSIVSGQFGKAFARPLGPFGGIEGSLDVHWFPLPRGDDYEMRSRLRAGAIMGRVPLDELFALGIERDNNLWLRAHIGTRHGKKGNAPMGRQFILWNWETDKVVYQNAFLTLKLGPFLDAGKVADSSGDFRSGGWLWDPGVQCKVRVLESLTIVFSYGRNLRSSRNAFYTTVSR
;
A
#
# COMPACT_ATOMS: atom_id res chain seq x y z
N MET A 1 -23.59 -51.10 -12.55
CA MET A 1 -22.13 -50.97 -12.30
C MET A 1 -21.73 -49.66 -11.58
N TYR A 2 -21.84 -48.46 -12.18
CA TYR A 2 -21.44 -47.21 -11.50
C TYR A 2 -22.26 -46.90 -10.25
N ALA A 3 -23.59 -47.05 -10.31
CA ALA A 3 -24.49 -46.91 -9.16
C ALA A 3 -24.24 -47.97 -8.05
N GLU A 4 -23.74 -49.15 -8.43
CA GLU A 4 -23.37 -50.24 -7.51
C GLU A 4 -21.94 -50.11 -6.96
N LYS A 5 -21.21 -49.03 -7.30
CA LYS A 5 -19.83 -48.77 -6.87
C LYS A 5 -18.82 -49.88 -7.25
N ARG A 6 -19.08 -50.62 -8.33
CA ARG A 6 -18.20 -51.69 -8.84
C ARG A 6 -17.06 -51.11 -9.67
N TRP A 7 -16.17 -50.34 -9.02
CA TRP A 7 -15.16 -49.52 -9.69
C TRP A 7 -14.15 -50.32 -10.51
N GLU A 8 -13.67 -51.46 -10.00
CA GLU A 8 -12.70 -52.30 -10.71
C GLU A 8 -13.29 -52.87 -12.02
N GLU A 9 -14.54 -53.29 -11.99
CA GLU A 9 -15.24 -53.81 -13.17
C GLU A 9 -15.42 -52.72 -14.23
N ILE A 10 -15.76 -51.49 -13.82
CA ILE A 10 -15.87 -50.36 -14.76
C ILE A 10 -14.54 -50.10 -15.46
N VAL A 11 -13.41 -50.22 -14.74
CA VAL A 11 -12.08 -50.06 -15.33
C VAL A 11 -11.74 -51.19 -16.30
N GLN A 12 -12.17 -52.42 -16.00
CA GLN A 12 -11.95 -53.59 -16.86
C GLN A 12 -12.81 -53.58 -18.13
N PHE A 13 -14.08 -53.15 -18.03
CA PHE A 13 -15.03 -53.17 -19.14
C PHE A 13 -15.02 -51.91 -20.02
N ALA A 14 -14.35 -50.83 -19.61
CA ALA A 14 -14.14 -49.62 -20.42
C ALA A 14 -12.67 -49.51 -20.87
N PRO A 15 -12.25 -50.20 -21.95
CA PRO A 15 -10.88 -50.12 -22.45
C PRO A 15 -10.57 -48.76 -23.11
N LEU A 16 -9.27 -48.46 -23.24
CA LEU A 16 -8.76 -47.27 -23.94
C LEU A 16 -8.85 -47.44 -25.48
N SER A 17 -10.03 -47.51 -26.09
CA SER A 17 -10.15 -47.39 -27.57
C SER A 17 -11.57 -47.05 -28.03
N SER A 18 -11.68 -46.27 -29.13
CA SER A 18 -12.85 -45.87 -29.97
C SER A 18 -14.22 -45.56 -29.34
N ASP A 19 -14.36 -45.64 -28.04
CA ASP A 19 -15.64 -45.58 -27.33
C ASP A 19 -16.15 -44.14 -27.13
N PRO A 20 -17.45 -43.93 -26.86
CA PRO A 20 -18.01 -42.63 -26.54
C PRO A 20 -17.25 -41.93 -25.41
N ALA A 21 -17.15 -40.60 -25.45
CA ALA A 21 -16.44 -39.83 -24.42
C ALA A 21 -17.01 -40.10 -23.01
N GLU A 22 -18.29 -40.41 -22.91
CA GLU A 22 -18.96 -40.76 -21.66
C GLU A 22 -18.38 -42.02 -20.97
N LEU A 23 -17.90 -43.02 -21.72
CA LEU A 23 -17.20 -44.16 -21.13
C LEU A 23 -15.84 -43.77 -20.54
N ASP A 24 -15.11 -42.84 -21.20
CA ASP A 24 -13.88 -42.28 -20.63
C ASP A 24 -14.14 -41.51 -19.32
N LEU A 25 -15.29 -40.82 -19.23
CA LEU A 25 -15.72 -40.13 -18.02
C LEU A 25 -15.97 -41.12 -16.87
N TYR A 26 -16.79 -42.15 -17.08
CA TYR A 26 -17.05 -43.16 -16.04
C TYR A 26 -15.81 -43.93 -15.63
N ARG A 27 -14.94 -44.28 -16.60
CA ARG A 27 -13.65 -44.91 -16.34
C ARG A 27 -12.76 -44.01 -15.48
N GLY A 28 -12.63 -42.74 -15.84
CA GLY A 28 -11.86 -41.77 -15.08
C GLY A 28 -12.38 -41.59 -13.66
N LEU A 29 -13.70 -41.52 -13.48
CA LEU A 29 -14.34 -41.44 -12.17
C LEU A 29 -14.06 -42.68 -11.32
N ALA A 30 -14.18 -43.88 -11.88
CA ALA A 30 -13.86 -45.13 -11.19
C ALA A 30 -12.37 -45.19 -10.77
N LEU A 31 -11.46 -44.81 -11.68
CA LEU A 31 -10.02 -44.72 -11.38
C LEU A 31 -9.73 -43.69 -10.28
N ALA A 32 -10.44 -42.56 -10.25
CA ALA A 32 -10.31 -41.56 -9.20
C ALA A 32 -10.79 -42.08 -7.84
N GLN A 33 -11.88 -42.85 -7.79
CA GLN A 33 -12.34 -43.51 -6.54
C GLN A 33 -11.33 -44.55 -6.04
N LEU A 34 -10.66 -45.25 -6.95
CA LEU A 34 -9.55 -46.17 -6.65
C LEU A 34 -8.22 -45.46 -6.35
N GLN A 35 -8.21 -44.12 -6.32
CA GLN A 35 -7.01 -43.28 -6.12
C GLN A 35 -5.90 -43.50 -7.17
N ARG A 36 -6.25 -44.05 -8.34
CA ARG A 36 -5.35 -44.24 -9.49
C ARG A 36 -5.27 -42.95 -10.30
N TRP A 37 -4.74 -41.89 -9.67
CA TRP A 37 -4.83 -40.51 -10.16
C TRP A 37 -4.23 -40.29 -11.56
N ALA A 38 -3.10 -40.92 -11.86
CA ALA A 38 -2.44 -40.78 -13.16
C ALA A 38 -3.28 -41.36 -14.29
N GLU A 39 -3.90 -42.53 -14.06
CA GLU A 39 -4.75 -43.19 -15.04
C GLU A 39 -6.10 -42.48 -15.19
N ALA A 40 -6.68 -42.01 -14.07
CA ALA A 40 -7.88 -41.19 -14.08
C ALA A 40 -7.68 -39.93 -14.95
N ARG A 41 -6.55 -39.25 -14.78
CA ARG A 41 -6.15 -38.11 -15.60
C ARG A 41 -6.10 -38.46 -17.08
N THR A 42 -5.44 -39.55 -17.46
CA THR A 42 -5.34 -39.99 -18.86
C THR A 42 -6.72 -40.30 -19.46
N ALA A 43 -7.61 -40.94 -18.69
CA ALA A 43 -8.98 -41.21 -19.13
C ALA A 43 -9.74 -39.90 -19.38
N PHE A 44 -9.72 -38.96 -18.43
CA PHE A 44 -10.38 -37.66 -18.59
C PHE A 44 -9.77 -36.81 -19.73
N GLU A 45 -8.45 -36.83 -19.92
CA GLU A 45 -7.81 -36.15 -21.04
C GLU A 45 -8.21 -36.74 -22.40
N THR A 46 -8.39 -38.07 -22.47
CA THR A 46 -8.88 -38.77 -23.67
C THR A 46 -10.33 -38.39 -23.97
N GLY A 47 -11.22 -38.48 -22.97
CA GLY A 47 -12.62 -38.07 -23.12
C GLY A 47 -12.76 -36.60 -23.53
N ARG A 48 -11.95 -35.70 -22.94
CA ARG A 48 -11.93 -34.28 -23.32
C ARG A 48 -11.47 -34.04 -24.77
N LYS A 49 -10.57 -34.87 -25.31
CA LYS A 49 -10.16 -34.75 -26.72
C LYS A 49 -11.32 -35.10 -27.66
N LYS A 50 -12.16 -36.07 -27.27
CA LYS A 50 -13.36 -36.46 -28.01
C LYS A 50 -14.46 -35.40 -27.89
N GLU A 51 -14.67 -34.84 -26.70
CA GLU A 51 -15.66 -33.78 -26.45
C GLU A 51 -15.05 -32.54 -25.77
N PRO A 52 -14.42 -31.62 -26.54
CA PRO A 52 -13.73 -30.46 -25.97
C PRO A 52 -14.64 -29.43 -25.29
N ARG A 53 -15.95 -29.49 -25.53
CA ARG A 53 -16.96 -28.57 -24.98
C ARG A 53 -17.70 -29.15 -23.76
N ASP A 54 -17.48 -30.42 -23.43
CA ASP A 54 -18.03 -30.96 -22.19
C ASP A 54 -17.16 -30.53 -21.00
N LYS A 55 -17.71 -29.63 -20.18
CA LYS A 55 -17.05 -29.09 -19.00
C LYS A 55 -16.77 -30.14 -17.92
N ARG A 56 -17.52 -31.26 -17.88
CA ARG A 56 -17.35 -32.31 -16.85
C ARG A 56 -15.92 -32.82 -16.81
N PHE A 57 -15.28 -33.05 -17.96
CA PHE A 57 -13.88 -33.46 -18.00
C PHE A 57 -12.93 -32.43 -17.38
N LEU A 58 -13.18 -31.13 -17.56
CA LEU A 58 -12.36 -30.08 -16.96
C LEU A 58 -12.56 -30.01 -15.44
N LEU A 59 -13.78 -30.22 -14.96
CA LEU A 59 -14.10 -30.28 -13.52
C LEU A 59 -13.40 -31.48 -12.87
N GLU A 60 -13.47 -32.66 -13.50
CA GLU A 60 -12.82 -33.86 -12.98
C GLU A 60 -11.29 -33.77 -13.05
N LEU A 61 -10.73 -33.23 -14.13
CA LEU A 61 -9.29 -32.94 -14.22
C LEU A 61 -8.84 -31.96 -13.14
N ALA A 62 -9.66 -30.99 -12.77
CA ALA A 62 -9.37 -30.11 -11.64
C ALA A 62 -9.39 -30.87 -10.30
N GLY A 63 -10.37 -31.75 -10.09
CA GLY A 63 -10.46 -32.62 -8.91
C GLY A 63 -9.22 -33.52 -8.77
N VAL A 64 -8.81 -34.18 -9.85
CA VAL A 64 -7.58 -35.00 -9.86
C VAL A 64 -6.34 -34.15 -9.59
N ALA A 65 -6.21 -32.99 -10.24
CA ALA A 65 -5.08 -32.10 -10.00
C ALA A 65 -5.02 -31.61 -8.54
N TYR A 66 -6.17 -31.30 -7.93
CA TYR A 66 -6.27 -30.92 -6.54
C TYR A 66 -5.84 -32.05 -5.59
N ARG A 67 -6.28 -33.29 -5.83
CA ARG A 67 -5.84 -34.47 -5.06
C ARG A 67 -4.34 -34.73 -5.19
N GLN A 68 -3.75 -34.38 -6.33
CA GLN A 68 -2.31 -34.42 -6.56
C GLN A 68 -1.56 -33.19 -6.01
N GLN A 69 -2.22 -32.30 -5.25
CA GLN A 69 -1.67 -31.03 -4.73
C GLN A 69 -1.19 -30.04 -5.81
N LYS A 70 -1.61 -30.23 -7.07
CA LYS A 70 -1.28 -29.34 -8.20
C LYS A 70 -2.32 -28.22 -8.30
N LEU A 71 -2.36 -27.33 -7.31
CA LEU A 71 -3.37 -26.27 -7.21
C LEU A 71 -3.40 -25.34 -8.42
N SER A 72 -2.25 -24.99 -8.99
CA SER A 72 -2.17 -24.14 -10.20
C SER A 72 -2.84 -24.79 -11.42
N GLU A 73 -2.69 -26.10 -11.56
CA GLU A 73 -3.33 -26.87 -12.64
C GLU A 73 -4.84 -26.98 -12.40
N ALA A 74 -5.25 -27.27 -11.16
CA ALA A 74 -6.67 -27.31 -10.77
C ALA A 74 -7.37 -25.98 -11.09
N LYS A 75 -6.79 -24.84 -10.67
CA LYS A 75 -7.31 -23.50 -11.00
C LYS A 75 -7.40 -23.25 -12.51
N THR A 76 -6.41 -23.72 -13.28
CA THR A 76 -6.41 -23.57 -14.74
C THR A 76 -7.56 -24.33 -15.40
N ASN A 77 -7.82 -25.57 -14.96
CA ASN A 77 -8.92 -26.38 -15.45
C ASN A 77 -10.28 -25.81 -15.03
N LEU A 78 -10.44 -25.35 -13.79
CA LEU A 78 -11.66 -24.68 -13.32
C LEU A 78 -11.97 -23.41 -14.12
N LYS A 79 -10.96 -22.56 -14.36
CA LYS A 79 -11.13 -21.36 -15.21
C LYS A 79 -11.45 -21.71 -16.66
N ARG A 80 -11.01 -22.87 -17.17
CA ARG A 80 -11.43 -23.37 -18.49
C ARG A 80 -12.89 -23.82 -18.45
N ALA A 81 -13.32 -24.52 -17.40
CA ALA A 81 -14.71 -24.93 -17.22
C ALA A 81 -15.63 -23.70 -17.14
N LEU A 82 -15.25 -22.67 -16.37
CA LEU A 82 -16.01 -21.41 -16.25
C LEU A 82 -16.06 -20.58 -17.53
N ARG A 83 -15.16 -20.83 -18.49
CA ARG A 83 -15.26 -20.23 -19.83
C ARG A 83 -16.30 -20.93 -20.72
N LEU A 84 -16.58 -22.21 -20.47
CA LEU A 84 -17.66 -22.95 -21.13
C LEU A 84 -19.01 -22.65 -20.48
N ASP A 85 -19.05 -22.59 -19.15
CA ASP A 85 -20.24 -22.20 -18.38
C ASP A 85 -19.85 -21.31 -17.20
N ARG A 86 -20.15 -20.01 -17.32
CA ARG A 86 -19.83 -19.01 -16.28
C ARG A 86 -20.64 -19.20 -14.99
N GLY A 87 -21.80 -19.86 -15.06
CA GLY A 87 -22.73 -20.08 -13.96
C GLY A 87 -22.54 -21.42 -13.25
N ASP A 88 -21.53 -22.22 -13.62
CA ASP A 88 -21.28 -23.52 -13.00
C ASP A 88 -20.95 -23.37 -11.51
N VAL A 89 -21.93 -23.73 -10.66
CA VAL A 89 -21.85 -23.56 -9.20
C VAL A 89 -20.69 -24.37 -8.62
N TYR A 90 -20.48 -25.60 -9.10
CA TYR A 90 -19.41 -26.47 -8.62
C TYR A 90 -18.02 -25.90 -8.91
N ALA A 91 -17.78 -25.40 -10.13
CA ALA A 91 -16.51 -24.78 -10.48
C ALA A 91 -16.25 -23.48 -9.72
N GLN A 92 -17.27 -22.64 -9.53
CA GLN A 92 -17.15 -21.41 -8.73
C GLN A 92 -16.80 -21.77 -7.27
N ASP A 93 -17.53 -22.70 -6.66
CA ASP A 93 -17.33 -23.12 -5.27
C ASP A 93 -15.95 -23.75 -5.05
N PHE A 94 -15.53 -24.61 -5.98
CA PHE A 94 -14.22 -25.26 -5.91
C PHE A 94 -13.08 -24.27 -6.11
N LEU A 95 -13.20 -23.35 -7.08
CA LEU A 95 -12.17 -22.33 -7.32
C LEU A 95 -12.05 -21.37 -6.13
N ALA A 96 -13.17 -20.96 -5.54
CA ALA A 96 -13.20 -20.15 -4.34
C ALA A 96 -12.55 -20.86 -3.14
N THR A 97 -12.84 -22.16 -2.96
CA THR A 97 -12.24 -22.98 -1.91
C THR A 97 -10.72 -23.06 -2.05
N ILE A 98 -10.21 -23.25 -3.27
CA ILE A 98 -8.76 -23.25 -3.51
C ILE A 98 -8.15 -21.88 -3.14
N TYR A 99 -8.80 -20.77 -3.51
CA TYR A 99 -8.33 -19.44 -3.13
C TYR A 99 -8.38 -19.18 -1.62
N LEU A 100 -9.39 -19.68 -0.92
CA LEU A 100 -9.47 -19.58 0.53
C LEU A 100 -8.31 -20.35 1.20
N LEU A 101 -8.01 -21.56 0.72
CA LEU A 101 -6.87 -22.37 1.21
C LEU A 101 -5.51 -21.70 0.96
N GLU A 102 -5.40 -20.88 -0.08
CA GLU A 102 -4.22 -20.06 -0.36
C GLU A 102 -4.13 -18.80 0.53
N GLY A 103 -5.15 -18.52 1.35
CA GLY A 103 -5.27 -17.31 2.17
C GLY A 103 -5.71 -16.07 1.39
N ASN A 104 -6.28 -16.25 0.19
CA ASN A 104 -6.74 -15.16 -0.68
C ASN A 104 -8.26 -15.00 -0.58
N LEU A 105 -8.71 -14.41 0.53
CA LEU A 105 -10.13 -14.21 0.81
C LEU A 105 -10.83 -13.39 -0.29
N GLU A 106 -10.19 -12.35 -0.83
CA GLU A 106 -10.80 -11.55 -1.89
C GLU A 106 -11.08 -12.37 -3.15
N ALA A 107 -10.15 -13.22 -3.58
CA ALA A 107 -10.35 -14.08 -4.74
C ALA A 107 -11.39 -15.16 -4.45
N ALA A 108 -11.44 -15.66 -3.21
CA ALA A 108 -12.50 -16.58 -2.78
C ALA A 108 -13.88 -15.92 -2.90
N LEU A 109 -14.06 -14.72 -2.34
CA LEU A 109 -15.32 -13.96 -2.42
C LEU A 109 -15.69 -13.60 -3.86
N GLN A 110 -14.71 -13.28 -4.71
CA GLN A 110 -14.95 -13.02 -6.14
C GLN A 110 -15.69 -14.18 -6.84
N HIS A 111 -15.40 -15.42 -6.44
CA HIS A 111 -16.01 -16.63 -7.01
C HIS A 111 -17.21 -17.13 -6.21
N TRP A 112 -17.25 -16.94 -4.89
CA TRP A 112 -18.37 -17.35 -4.04
C TRP A 112 -19.58 -16.42 -4.09
N ASN A 113 -19.39 -15.11 -4.23
CA ASN A 113 -20.50 -14.16 -4.22
C ASN A 113 -21.54 -14.40 -5.33
N PRO A 114 -21.17 -14.73 -6.58
CA PRO A 114 -22.14 -15.09 -7.62
C PRO A 114 -23.04 -16.29 -7.28
N ILE A 115 -22.62 -17.17 -6.37
CA ILE A 115 -23.37 -18.35 -5.94
C ILE A 115 -23.95 -18.20 -4.52
N GLY A 116 -24.01 -16.97 -3.99
CA GLY A 116 -24.62 -16.67 -2.70
C GLY A 116 -23.83 -17.15 -1.48
N LYS A 117 -22.50 -17.29 -1.59
CA LYS A 117 -21.60 -17.66 -0.50
C LYS A 117 -20.56 -16.55 -0.22
N PRO A 118 -19.93 -16.56 0.97
CA PRO A 118 -20.25 -17.37 2.15
C PRO A 118 -21.38 -16.74 2.97
N GLN A 119 -22.22 -17.57 3.57
CA GLN A 119 -23.20 -17.13 4.58
C GLN A 119 -22.47 -16.93 5.91
N ILE A 120 -22.56 -15.72 6.47
CA ILE A 120 -21.91 -15.40 7.74
C ILE A 120 -22.89 -15.58 8.88
N THR A 121 -22.50 -16.35 9.91
CA THR A 121 -23.34 -16.58 11.11
C THR A 121 -22.96 -15.67 12.26
N ASN A 122 -21.67 -15.34 12.38
CA ASN A 122 -21.16 -14.54 13.49
C ASN A 122 -19.85 -13.83 13.13
N LEU A 123 -19.53 -12.79 13.90
CA LEU A 123 -18.26 -12.09 13.89
C LEU A 123 -17.51 -12.40 15.19
N LYS A 124 -16.31 -12.96 15.06
CA LYS A 124 -15.40 -13.29 16.16
C LYS A 124 -14.20 -12.37 16.13
N PHE A 125 -13.65 -12.12 17.31
CA PHE A 125 -12.54 -11.21 17.52
C PHE A 125 -11.46 -11.91 18.36
N ASP A 126 -10.25 -12.02 17.83
CA ASP A 126 -9.11 -12.64 18.54
C ASP A 126 -7.78 -11.90 18.27
N PRO A 127 -7.18 -11.23 19.26
CA PRO A 127 -7.74 -10.92 20.57
C PRO A 127 -8.92 -9.94 20.46
N ARG A 128 -9.76 -9.84 21.51
CA ARG A 128 -10.83 -8.82 21.55
C ARG A 128 -10.24 -7.41 21.53
N PRO A 129 -10.60 -6.55 20.56
CA PRO A 129 -10.14 -5.17 20.57
C PRO A 129 -10.66 -4.39 21.77
N ARG A 130 -9.84 -3.47 22.26
CA ARG A 130 -10.09 -2.55 23.37
C ARG A 130 -10.86 -1.32 22.93
N VAL A 131 -10.80 -0.95 21.64
CA VAL A 131 -11.60 0.13 21.06
C VAL A 131 -13.10 -0.10 21.31
N ARG A 132 -13.86 0.97 21.52
CA ARG A 132 -15.31 0.90 21.78
C ARG A 132 -16.04 0.08 20.71
N ALA A 133 -16.92 -0.81 21.16
CA ALA A 133 -17.72 -1.67 20.29
C ALA A 133 -18.46 -0.88 19.19
N VAL A 134 -19.06 0.26 19.51
CA VAL A 134 -19.78 1.11 18.53
C VAL A 134 -18.90 1.52 17.33
N LEU A 135 -17.60 1.75 17.54
CA LEU A 135 -16.67 2.05 16.44
C LEU A 135 -16.41 0.82 15.59
N LEU A 136 -16.26 -0.36 16.20
CA LEU A 136 -16.12 -1.62 15.45
C LEU A 136 -17.40 -1.91 14.69
N ASP A 137 -18.57 -1.91 15.33
CA ASP A 137 -19.85 -2.22 14.69
C ASP A 137 -20.10 -1.35 13.46
N ARG A 138 -19.70 -0.07 13.49
CA ARG A 138 -19.81 0.86 12.34
C ARG A 138 -18.68 0.70 11.32
N ALA A 139 -17.53 0.16 11.71
CA ALA A 139 -16.44 -0.13 10.79
C ALA A 139 -16.81 -1.27 9.84
N PHE A 140 -17.54 -2.28 10.34
CA PHE A 140 -17.99 -3.42 9.55
C PHE A 140 -19.16 -3.02 8.66
N ALA A 141 -19.01 -3.21 7.36
CA ALA A 141 -20.01 -2.86 6.35
C ALA A 141 -20.97 -4.01 6.01
N PHE A 142 -20.89 -5.12 6.76
CA PHE A 142 -21.72 -6.30 6.64
C PHE A 142 -22.19 -6.73 8.04
N SER A 143 -23.32 -7.44 8.10
CA SER A 143 -23.88 -7.96 9.35
C SER A 143 -23.78 -9.49 9.42
N PRO A 144 -23.80 -10.09 10.62
CA PRO A 144 -24.11 -11.51 10.76
C PRO A 144 -25.49 -11.83 10.15
N ALA A 145 -25.68 -13.07 9.72
CA ALA A 145 -26.84 -13.61 9.00
C ALA A 145 -27.02 -13.13 7.54
N GLU A 146 -25.96 -12.61 6.91
CA GLU A 146 -25.96 -12.21 5.50
C GLU A 146 -24.79 -12.84 4.72
N VAL A 147 -24.86 -12.76 3.38
CA VAL A 147 -23.74 -13.13 2.50
C VAL A 147 -22.64 -12.08 2.63
N LEU A 148 -21.41 -12.50 2.92
CA LEU A 148 -20.28 -11.56 2.89
C LEU A 148 -19.94 -11.18 1.45
N HIS A 149 -20.31 -9.98 1.03
CA HIS A 149 -19.90 -9.47 -0.26
C HIS A 149 -18.48 -8.89 -0.24
N LEU A 150 -17.75 -9.09 -1.34
CA LEU A 150 -16.39 -8.57 -1.54
C LEU A 150 -16.31 -7.04 -1.37
N ASN A 151 -17.35 -6.30 -1.77
CA ASN A 151 -17.38 -4.85 -1.61
C ASN A 151 -17.53 -4.41 -0.15
N ASP A 152 -18.23 -5.21 0.67
CA ASP A 152 -18.43 -4.92 2.09
C ASP A 152 -17.16 -5.24 2.88
N LEU A 153 -16.47 -6.33 2.54
CA LEU A 153 -15.14 -6.62 3.05
C LEU A 153 -14.19 -5.45 2.78
N ARG A 154 -14.09 -5.00 1.52
CA ARG A 154 -13.20 -3.88 1.15
C ARG A 154 -13.57 -2.56 1.82
N THR A 155 -14.85 -2.30 2.02
CA THR A 155 -15.32 -1.10 2.73
C THR A 155 -14.98 -1.19 4.22
N THR A 156 -15.09 -2.39 4.79
CA THR A 156 -14.66 -2.69 6.17
C THR A 156 -13.16 -2.47 6.33
N GLU A 157 -12.33 -3.04 5.46
CA GLU A 157 -10.87 -2.82 5.43
C GLU A 157 -10.53 -1.32 5.43
N ALA A 158 -11.15 -0.55 4.54
CA ALA A 158 -10.88 0.89 4.44
C ALA A 158 -11.30 1.67 5.69
N ARG A 159 -12.39 1.28 6.37
CA ARG A 159 -12.84 1.89 7.63
C ARG A 159 -11.94 1.51 8.81
N ILE A 160 -11.52 0.24 8.88
CA ILE A 160 -10.54 -0.26 9.87
C ILE A 160 -9.22 0.51 9.74
N GLU A 161 -8.70 0.66 8.52
CA GLU A 161 -7.49 1.46 8.24
C GLU A 161 -7.66 2.92 8.65
N ASN A 162 -8.83 3.51 8.40
CA ASN A 162 -9.12 4.90 8.76
C ASN A 162 -9.22 5.14 10.27
N MET A 163 -9.37 4.09 11.10
CA MET A 163 -9.22 4.24 12.55
C MET A 163 -7.76 4.45 12.98
N GLY A 164 -6.78 4.05 12.17
CA GLY A 164 -5.36 4.29 12.43
C GLY A 164 -4.81 3.60 13.69
N ILE A 165 -5.52 2.63 14.25
CA ILE A 165 -5.12 1.86 15.44
C ILE A 165 -4.82 0.40 15.13
N PHE A 166 -5.17 -0.11 13.95
CA PHE A 166 -4.90 -1.50 13.55
C PHE A 166 -3.81 -1.53 12.46
N PRO A 167 -2.52 -1.45 12.81
CA PRO A 167 -1.42 -1.53 11.84
C PRO A 167 -1.39 -2.85 11.06
N ARG A 168 -1.98 -3.91 11.64
CA ARG A 168 -2.07 -5.24 11.04
C ARG A 168 -3.38 -5.87 11.44
N TYR A 169 -4.03 -6.48 10.46
CA TYR A 169 -5.24 -7.24 10.66
C TYR A 169 -5.40 -8.26 9.54
N ARG A 170 -6.19 -9.30 9.79
CA ARG A 170 -6.64 -10.24 8.76
C ARG A 170 -8.08 -10.67 9.07
N PHE A 171 -8.80 -10.98 8.00
CA PHE A 171 -10.11 -11.62 8.06
C PHE A 171 -9.95 -13.08 7.65
N GLU A 172 -10.39 -13.98 8.50
CA GLU A 172 -10.43 -15.42 8.21
C GLU A 172 -11.86 -15.93 8.27
N LEU A 173 -12.17 -16.93 7.44
CA LEU A 173 -13.46 -17.60 7.46
C LEU A 173 -13.29 -18.93 8.19
N VAL A 174 -13.98 -19.06 9.32
CA VAL A 174 -13.97 -20.28 10.15
C VAL A 174 -15.27 -21.05 9.87
N PRO A 175 -15.22 -22.28 9.32
CA PRO A 175 -16.41 -23.09 9.09
C PRO A 175 -17.13 -23.39 10.41
N GLU A 176 -18.46 -23.30 10.43
CA GLU A 176 -19.28 -23.66 11.61
C GLU A 176 -20.23 -24.82 11.33
N GLN A 177 -21.23 -24.61 10.45
CA GLN A 177 -22.17 -25.65 9.99
C GLN A 177 -22.06 -25.79 8.47
N GLU A 178 -22.83 -26.70 7.85
CA GLU A 178 -22.82 -26.88 6.39
C GLU A 178 -23.05 -25.53 5.67
N GLN A 179 -22.04 -25.11 4.91
CA GLN A 179 -22.03 -23.90 4.07
C GLN A 179 -22.12 -22.55 4.82
N SER A 180 -21.90 -22.53 6.14
CA SER A 180 -21.85 -21.30 6.94
C SER A 180 -20.48 -21.07 7.58
N PHE A 181 -20.15 -19.80 7.78
CA PHE A 181 -18.85 -19.37 8.29
C PHE A 181 -19.01 -18.30 9.37
N ALA A 182 -18.18 -18.36 10.40
CA ALA A 182 -17.88 -17.19 11.21
C ALA A 182 -16.75 -16.40 10.54
N VAL A 183 -16.87 -15.07 10.55
CA VAL A 183 -15.73 -14.20 10.21
C VAL A 183 -14.90 -14.01 11.47
N MET A 184 -13.63 -14.40 11.43
CA MET A 184 -12.66 -14.08 12.46
C MET A 184 -11.89 -12.82 12.06
N PHE A 185 -11.99 -11.76 12.86
CA PHE A 185 -11.14 -10.59 12.77
C PHE A 185 -9.99 -10.74 13.75
N GLU A 186 -8.80 -10.98 13.21
CA GLU A 186 -7.58 -10.99 14.00
C GLU A 186 -6.80 -9.71 13.73
N ALA A 187 -6.50 -8.97 14.79
CA ALA A 187 -5.84 -7.68 14.64
C ALA A 187 -4.89 -7.37 15.79
N ALA A 188 -3.78 -6.71 15.44
CA ALA A 188 -2.90 -6.08 16.41
C ALA A 188 -3.38 -4.65 16.62
N GLU A 189 -3.93 -4.34 17.79
CA GLU A 189 -4.43 -3.02 18.14
C GLU A 189 -3.39 -2.19 18.88
N ARG A 190 -3.05 -1.02 18.34
CA ARG A 190 -2.29 0.01 19.05
C ARG A 190 -3.19 0.67 20.10
N ASN A 191 -2.80 0.54 21.37
CA ASN A 191 -3.51 1.16 22.48
C ASN A 191 -2.55 1.79 23.49
N GLY A 192 -2.74 3.07 23.81
CA GLY A 192 -1.82 3.84 24.63
C GLY A 192 -0.45 3.94 23.98
N TRP A 193 0.59 3.52 24.69
CA TRP A 193 1.99 3.62 24.23
C TRP A 193 2.48 2.39 23.43
N GLY A 194 1.61 1.43 23.12
CA GLY A 194 1.94 0.18 22.43
C GLY A 194 1.59 -1.06 23.25
N ASP A 195 1.96 -2.23 22.74
CA ASP A 195 1.60 -3.52 23.37
C ASP A 195 2.44 -3.84 24.63
N GLY A 196 3.53 -3.09 24.84
CA GLY A 196 4.39 -3.19 26.02
C GLY A 196 5.37 -2.03 26.13
N THR A 197 6.11 -1.97 27.24
CA THR A 197 7.08 -0.91 27.54
C THR A 197 8.22 -0.86 26.52
N LEU A 198 8.70 -2.02 26.07
CA LEU A 198 9.79 -2.10 25.09
C LEU A 198 9.36 -1.59 23.70
N ASP A 199 8.16 -1.94 23.23
CA ASP A 199 7.62 -1.44 21.97
C ASP A 199 7.37 0.09 22.02
N GLY A 200 6.86 0.58 23.15
CA GLY A 200 6.73 2.02 23.40
C GLY A 200 8.06 2.77 23.40
N LEU A 201 9.08 2.23 24.06
CA LEU A 201 10.44 2.78 24.08
C LEU A 201 11.09 2.77 22.70
N LEU A 202 11.00 1.65 21.98
CA LEU A 202 11.51 1.56 20.61
C LEU A 202 10.84 2.59 19.71
N SER A 203 9.53 2.78 19.84
CA SER A 203 8.81 3.81 19.09
C SER A 203 9.26 5.22 19.44
N LEU A 204 9.37 5.55 20.72
CA LEU A 204 9.79 6.87 21.20
C LEU A 204 11.20 7.20 20.71
N LEU A 205 12.11 6.23 20.80
CA LEU A 205 13.54 6.41 20.59
C LEU A 205 13.98 6.06 19.16
N ARG A 206 13.06 5.66 18.26
CA ARG A 206 13.37 5.34 16.85
C ARG A 206 14.05 6.48 16.08
N GLY A 207 13.89 7.71 16.57
CA GLY A 207 14.52 8.91 16.00
C GLY A 207 15.92 9.22 16.52
N LEU A 208 16.43 8.53 17.55
CA LEU A 208 17.69 8.90 18.21
C LEU A 208 18.90 8.94 17.27
N PRO A 209 19.07 8.00 16.31
CA PRO A 209 20.16 8.09 15.33
C PRO A 209 20.15 9.38 14.51
N TYR A 210 19.02 10.10 14.50
CA TYR A 210 18.79 11.35 13.78
C TYR A 210 18.45 12.51 14.73
N GLN A 211 18.90 12.44 15.99
CA GLN A 211 18.72 13.49 17.00
C GLN A 211 17.24 13.88 17.19
N ALA A 212 16.37 12.86 17.27
CA ALA A 212 14.94 13.05 17.42
C ALA A 212 14.29 12.04 18.37
N VAL A 213 13.17 12.43 18.98
CA VAL A 213 12.22 11.52 19.65
C VAL A 213 10.84 11.64 19.02
N GLN A 214 10.06 10.56 19.08
CA GLN A 214 8.73 10.46 18.49
C GLN A 214 7.70 9.92 19.49
N PRO A 215 7.25 10.73 20.46
CA PRO A 215 6.17 10.34 21.37
C PRO A 215 4.85 10.12 20.61
N GLU A 216 4.19 9.00 20.87
CA GLU A 216 2.94 8.61 20.23
C GLU A 216 2.00 7.95 21.23
N PHE A 217 0.71 8.25 21.14
CA PHE A 217 -0.35 7.66 21.94
C PHE A 217 -1.52 7.30 21.05
N TYR A 218 -1.99 6.06 21.12
CA TYR A 218 -3.07 5.55 20.27
C TYR A 218 -4.31 5.19 21.09
N ASN A 219 -5.47 5.23 20.46
CA ASN A 219 -6.73 4.78 21.03
C ASN A 219 -7.06 5.36 22.42
N LEU A 220 -6.78 6.65 22.65
CA LEU A 220 -7.08 7.28 23.93
C LEU A 220 -8.59 7.18 24.23
N ASN A 221 -8.95 6.86 25.48
CA ASN A 221 -10.33 6.61 25.92
C ASN A 221 -11.09 5.57 25.06
N HIS A 222 -10.35 4.66 24.41
CA HIS A 222 -10.87 3.63 23.52
C HIS A 222 -11.66 4.18 22.31
N SER A 223 -11.40 5.43 21.92
CA SER A 223 -12.17 6.13 20.89
C SER A 223 -11.44 6.28 19.56
N SER A 224 -10.37 5.52 19.30
CA SER A 224 -9.50 5.68 18.10
C SER A 224 -8.89 7.10 17.97
N LEU A 225 -8.84 7.82 19.10
CA LEU A 225 -8.13 9.10 19.20
C LEU A 225 -6.63 8.82 19.28
N ASN A 226 -5.89 9.32 18.30
CA ASN A 226 -4.46 9.10 18.15
C ASN A 226 -3.72 10.43 18.19
N VAL A 227 -2.64 10.49 18.97
CA VAL A 227 -1.70 11.60 19.08
C VAL A 227 -0.34 11.12 18.59
N THR A 228 0.21 11.78 17.57
CA THR A 228 1.58 11.53 17.11
C THR A 228 2.39 12.80 17.18
N SER A 229 3.67 12.70 17.52
CA SER A 229 4.54 13.85 17.64
C SER A 229 5.99 13.53 17.25
N LEU A 230 6.74 14.57 16.96
CA LEU A 230 8.16 14.51 16.62
C LEU A 230 8.85 15.75 17.20
N GLN A 231 9.93 15.52 17.94
CA GLN A 231 10.85 16.55 18.35
C GLN A 231 12.25 16.20 17.82
N ARG A 232 12.83 17.07 17.01
CA ARG A 232 14.18 16.93 16.45
C ARG A 232 15.03 18.15 16.79
N TRP A 233 16.22 17.91 17.35
CA TRP A 233 17.17 18.93 17.81
C TRP A 233 18.50 18.90 17.05
N ASP A 234 18.49 18.35 15.84
CA ASP A 234 19.59 18.44 14.87
C ASP A 234 20.08 19.89 14.70
N SER A 235 21.40 20.08 14.60
CA SER A 235 22.02 21.42 14.58
C SER A 235 21.65 22.24 13.34
N GLN A 236 21.35 21.58 12.22
CA GLN A 236 20.97 22.18 10.94
C GLN A 236 19.46 22.16 10.73
N LYS A 237 18.74 21.20 11.34
CA LYS A 237 17.32 20.93 11.03
C LYS A 237 16.49 20.65 12.29
N ARG A 238 16.07 21.70 13.00
CA ARG A 238 15.19 21.56 14.16
C ARG A 238 13.73 21.48 13.73
N ARG A 239 12.97 20.59 14.35
CA ARG A 239 11.54 20.41 14.07
C ARG A 239 10.76 20.01 15.31
N LEU A 240 9.60 20.64 15.51
CA LEU A 240 8.60 20.24 16.49
C LEU A 240 7.29 20.03 15.74
N PHE A 241 6.76 18.82 15.78
CA PHE A 241 5.51 18.46 15.12
C PHE A 241 4.60 17.72 16.11
N ALA A 242 3.31 18.01 16.06
CA ALA A 242 2.29 17.30 16.81
C ALA A 242 1.03 17.18 15.95
N SER A 243 0.34 16.04 16.04
CA SER A 243 -0.89 15.76 15.33
C SER A 243 -1.86 15.02 16.23
N LEU A 244 -3.11 15.45 16.24
CA LEU A 244 -4.25 14.81 16.88
C LEU A 244 -5.19 14.32 15.79
N SER A 245 -5.66 13.07 15.86
CA SER A 245 -6.67 12.57 14.92
C SER A 245 -7.72 11.70 15.61
N VAL A 246 -8.97 11.81 15.20
CA VAL A 246 -10.10 11.15 15.85
C VAL A 246 -11.24 10.88 14.85
N PRO A 247 -11.98 9.77 14.99
CA PRO A 247 -13.21 9.57 14.24
C PRO A 247 -14.29 10.59 14.61
N LEU A 248 -14.91 11.24 13.62
CA LEU A 248 -15.99 12.20 13.86
C LEU A 248 -17.30 11.46 14.13
N GLY A 249 -18.02 11.84 15.19
CA GLY A 249 -19.34 11.26 15.50
C GLY A 249 -19.32 9.78 15.88
N GLN A 250 -18.16 9.25 16.32
CA GLN A 250 -17.93 7.82 16.50
C GLN A 250 -18.22 7.00 15.23
N ASP A 251 -17.93 7.56 14.06
CA ASP A 251 -18.07 6.88 12.78
C ASP A 251 -16.68 6.74 12.13
N PRO A 252 -16.13 5.52 12.01
CA PRO A 252 -14.85 5.25 11.34
C PRO A 252 -14.79 5.72 9.89
N LYS A 253 -15.93 5.99 9.25
CA LYS A 253 -15.99 6.62 7.93
C LYS A 253 -15.29 7.98 7.93
N TRP A 254 -15.47 8.77 8.98
CA TRP A 254 -15.03 10.16 9.04
C TRP A 254 -13.88 10.31 10.02
N ARG A 255 -12.76 10.89 9.59
CA ARG A 255 -11.63 11.19 10.47
C ARG A 255 -11.27 12.66 10.41
N LEU A 256 -11.24 13.32 11.57
CA LEU A 256 -10.68 14.65 11.72
C LEU A 256 -9.21 14.54 12.15
N GLN A 257 -8.40 15.44 11.63
CA GLN A 257 -7.00 15.60 12.01
C GLN A 257 -6.66 17.08 12.20
N PHE A 258 -5.98 17.39 13.29
CA PHE A 258 -5.39 18.70 13.55
C PHE A 258 -3.88 18.53 13.72
N TYR A 259 -3.08 19.43 13.17
CA TYR A 259 -1.64 19.38 13.33
C TYR A 259 -1.01 20.74 13.53
N LEU A 260 0.17 20.73 14.17
CA LEU A 260 1.08 21.84 14.34
C LEU A 260 2.47 21.40 13.87
N ASP A 261 3.17 22.26 13.13
CA ASP A 261 4.53 22.01 12.63
C ASP A 261 5.38 23.28 12.73
N GLY A 262 6.39 23.24 13.58
CA GLY A 262 7.40 24.27 13.74
C GLY A 262 8.75 23.78 13.22
N ARG A 263 9.38 24.55 12.34
CA ARG A 263 10.65 24.19 11.70
C ARG A 263 11.65 25.35 11.76
N ASN A 264 12.92 25.00 11.96
CA ASN A 264 14.04 25.90 11.83
C ASN A 264 15.17 25.15 11.12
N GLU A 265 15.44 25.53 9.87
CA GLU A 265 16.24 24.76 8.92
C GLU A 265 17.32 25.63 8.29
N HIS A 266 18.49 25.04 8.08
CA HIS A 266 19.59 25.60 7.30
C HIS A 266 19.67 24.91 5.94
N TRP A 267 19.83 25.72 4.90
CA TRP A 267 19.82 25.29 3.50
C TRP A 267 21.12 25.69 2.80
N ASP A 268 21.71 24.72 2.11
CA ASP A 268 22.80 24.90 1.16
C ASP A 268 22.26 24.65 -0.24
N LEU A 269 22.07 25.75 -0.98
CA LEU A 269 21.55 25.82 -2.34
C LEU A 269 22.66 26.05 -3.37
N SER A 270 23.93 25.92 -2.99
CA SER A 270 25.08 26.24 -3.85
C SER A 270 25.15 25.42 -5.15
N GLU A 271 24.63 24.19 -5.16
CA GLU A 271 24.57 23.33 -6.36
C GLU A 271 23.22 23.37 -7.11
N THR A 272 22.18 23.95 -6.52
CA THR A 272 20.80 23.78 -7.00
C THR A 272 20.11 25.08 -7.40
N PHE A 273 20.56 26.21 -6.87
CA PHE A 273 20.00 27.54 -7.15
C PHE A 273 20.96 28.38 -7.99
N GLN A 274 20.48 28.89 -9.12
CA GLN A 274 21.27 29.68 -10.08
C GLN A 274 20.95 31.18 -10.04
N GLY A 275 19.94 31.61 -9.29
CA GLY A 275 19.42 32.98 -9.26
C GLY A 275 20.17 33.95 -8.33
N ALA A 276 21.46 33.74 -8.07
CA ALA A 276 22.27 34.62 -7.23
C ALA A 276 23.68 34.86 -7.80
N THR A 277 24.25 36.01 -7.45
CA THR A 277 25.61 36.41 -7.82
C THR A 277 26.69 35.68 -7.00
N SER A 278 26.32 35.13 -5.84
CA SER A 278 27.20 34.33 -4.98
C SER A 278 26.50 33.04 -4.53
N PRO A 279 27.25 31.92 -4.36
CA PRO A 279 26.69 30.67 -3.89
C PRO A 279 25.97 30.83 -2.54
N LYS A 280 24.79 30.21 -2.42
CA LYS A 280 23.98 30.27 -1.20
C LYS A 280 24.18 29.02 -0.36
N THR A 281 25.04 29.10 0.65
CA THR A 281 25.47 27.93 1.44
C THR A 281 24.83 27.81 2.82
N ASP A 282 24.09 28.84 3.28
CA ASP A 282 23.51 28.87 4.62
C ASP A 282 22.20 29.67 4.72
N VAL A 283 21.28 29.48 3.78
CA VAL A 283 19.96 30.14 3.87
C VAL A 283 19.21 29.59 5.07
N LYS A 284 18.77 30.47 5.96
CA LYS A 284 17.98 30.09 7.13
C LYS A 284 16.49 30.20 6.81
N LEU A 285 15.73 29.15 7.13
CA LEU A 285 14.27 29.12 7.04
C LEU A 285 13.69 28.85 8.43
N GLN A 286 12.76 29.70 8.86
CA GLN A 286 11.90 29.42 10.02
C GLN A 286 10.45 29.37 9.57
N LYS A 287 9.71 28.35 10.03
CA LYS A 287 8.32 28.14 9.66
C LYS A 287 7.50 27.68 10.86
N ALA A 288 6.30 28.22 11.00
CA ALA A 288 5.27 27.71 11.89
C ALA A 288 3.99 27.50 11.08
N GLU A 289 3.41 26.31 11.16
CA GLU A 289 2.21 25.92 10.43
C GLU A 289 1.22 25.24 11.35
N ALA A 290 -0.06 25.56 11.19
CA ALA A 290 -1.18 24.88 11.82
C ALA A 290 -2.19 24.50 10.74
N GLY A 291 -2.77 23.30 10.85
CA GLY A 291 -3.75 22.84 9.87
C GLY A 291 -4.78 21.88 10.44
N ALA A 292 -5.88 21.77 9.71
CA ALA A 292 -6.99 20.86 9.98
C ALA A 292 -7.38 20.14 8.69
N GLU A 293 -7.63 18.83 8.77
CA GLU A 293 -8.07 17.97 7.67
C GLU A 293 -9.27 17.14 8.14
N ILE A 294 -10.26 16.97 7.25
CA ILE A 294 -11.25 15.91 7.33
C ILE A 294 -11.01 14.91 6.22
N ARG A 295 -11.11 13.62 6.56
CA ARG A 295 -11.05 12.49 5.64
C ARG A 295 -12.34 11.68 5.70
N SER A 296 -12.78 11.17 4.56
CA SER A 296 -13.94 10.29 4.47
C SER A 296 -13.61 9.02 3.68
N VAL A 297 -14.05 7.88 4.20
CA VAL A 297 -14.08 6.59 3.51
C VAL A 297 -15.48 6.35 2.94
N VAL A 298 -15.68 6.63 1.67
CA VAL A 298 -17.02 6.48 1.08
C VAL A 298 -17.32 5.04 0.72
N SER A 299 -16.31 4.31 0.22
CA SER A 299 -16.36 2.86 0.06
C SER A 299 -14.94 2.29 0.05
N GLY A 300 -14.81 0.97 -0.01
CA GLY A 300 -13.52 0.31 -0.24
C GLY A 300 -12.83 0.67 -1.56
N ARG A 301 -13.52 1.38 -2.48
CA ARG A 301 -12.97 1.81 -3.77
C ARG A 301 -12.44 3.23 -3.76
N TRP A 302 -12.98 4.12 -2.92
CA TRP A 302 -12.54 5.51 -2.93
C TRP A 302 -12.67 6.22 -1.59
N THR A 303 -11.70 7.10 -1.37
CA THR A 303 -11.61 7.96 -0.19
C THR A 303 -11.29 9.37 -0.64
N TRP A 304 -11.67 10.35 0.17
CA TRP A 304 -11.30 11.73 -0.08
C TRP A 304 -10.88 12.43 1.21
N LYS A 305 -10.13 13.51 1.04
CA LYS A 305 -9.70 14.39 2.11
C LYS A 305 -9.83 15.85 1.70
N SER A 306 -10.11 16.71 2.66
CA SER A 306 -10.17 18.16 2.50
C SER A 306 -9.60 18.81 3.74
N GLY A 307 -8.81 19.86 3.57
CA GLY A 307 -8.18 20.52 4.69
C GLY A 307 -7.68 21.91 4.35
N MET A 308 -7.28 22.61 5.41
CA MET A 308 -6.74 23.97 5.34
C MET A 308 -5.55 24.08 6.26
N SER A 309 -4.57 24.90 5.87
CA SER A 309 -3.45 25.26 6.73
C SER A 309 -3.11 26.75 6.65
N LEU A 310 -2.67 27.28 7.78
CA LEU A 310 -2.12 28.62 7.94
C LEU A 310 -0.66 28.46 8.31
N ALA A 311 0.23 29.10 7.56
CA ALA A 311 1.66 29.09 7.82
C ALA A 311 2.22 30.50 7.87
N TYR A 312 3.17 30.72 8.78
CA TYR A 312 4.08 31.86 8.76
C TYR A 312 5.49 31.34 8.46
N ARG A 313 6.21 32.03 7.58
CA ARG A 313 7.60 31.72 7.25
C ARG A 313 8.47 32.96 7.19
N SER A 314 9.73 32.83 7.59
CA SER A 314 10.77 33.85 7.46
C SER A 314 12.06 33.26 6.92
N PHE A 315 12.80 34.08 6.17
CA PHE A 315 14.08 33.71 5.59
C PHE A 315 15.18 34.63 6.12
N GLY A 316 16.37 34.07 6.33
CA GLY A 316 17.57 34.78 6.77
C GLY A 316 18.82 34.31 6.04
N ASN A 317 19.95 34.97 6.30
CA ASN A 317 21.26 34.63 5.72
C ASN A 317 21.27 34.59 4.17
N LEU A 318 20.48 35.47 3.56
CA LEU A 318 20.21 35.47 2.13
C LEU A 318 21.32 36.12 1.28
N GLY A 319 22.06 37.10 1.83
CA GLY A 319 22.98 37.93 1.05
C GLY A 319 22.30 38.60 -0.15
N GLY A 320 23.06 38.91 -1.22
CA GLY A 320 22.50 39.48 -2.46
C GLY A 320 21.72 38.45 -3.28
N ILE A 321 20.46 38.75 -3.61
CA ILE A 321 19.57 37.93 -4.45
C ILE A 321 19.06 38.81 -5.58
N THR A 322 18.91 38.24 -6.77
CA THR A 322 18.33 38.97 -7.91
C THR A 322 16.86 39.32 -7.66
N PRO A 323 16.33 40.43 -8.21
CA PRO A 323 14.91 40.74 -8.08
C PRO A 323 13.99 39.63 -8.61
N GLN A 324 14.41 38.87 -9.63
CA GLN A 324 13.65 37.74 -10.16
C GLN A 324 13.51 36.60 -9.15
N ALA A 325 14.54 36.33 -8.35
CA ALA A 325 14.56 35.23 -7.38
C ALA A 325 14.04 35.63 -5.98
N ALA A 326 13.81 36.93 -5.72
CA ALA A 326 13.27 37.44 -4.47
C ALA A 326 11.99 36.70 -3.97
N PRO A 327 11.04 36.29 -4.83
CA PRO A 327 9.86 35.53 -4.38
C PRO A 327 10.20 34.23 -3.64
N PHE A 328 11.27 33.51 -4.02
CA PHE A 328 11.66 32.26 -3.36
C PHE A 328 12.07 32.45 -1.89
N PHE A 329 12.53 33.65 -1.56
CA PHE A 329 13.09 33.96 -0.23
C PHE A 329 12.27 35.02 0.52
N THR A 330 11.01 35.21 0.13
CA THR A 330 10.12 36.17 0.77
C THR A 330 9.38 35.54 1.96
N GLY A 331 9.61 36.09 3.15
CA GLY A 331 8.84 35.74 4.36
C GLY A 331 7.40 36.27 4.29
N SER A 332 6.43 35.45 4.71
CA SER A 332 5.01 35.83 4.69
C SER A 332 4.12 34.87 5.46
N PHE A 333 2.93 35.36 5.84
CA PHE A 333 1.80 34.48 6.10
C PHE A 333 1.29 33.87 4.79
N SER A 334 0.81 32.64 4.83
CA SER A 334 0.05 32.03 3.75
C SER A 334 -1.12 31.20 4.27
N LEU A 335 -2.26 31.32 3.59
CA LEU A 335 -3.41 30.45 3.79
C LEU A 335 -3.48 29.48 2.60
N LYS A 336 -3.64 28.19 2.88
CA LYS A 336 -3.73 27.12 1.88
C LYS A 336 -4.95 26.25 2.16
N TYR A 337 -5.73 25.97 1.12
CA TYR A 337 -6.69 24.88 1.08
C TYR A 337 -6.11 23.74 0.25
N TYR A 338 -6.37 22.51 0.65
CA TYR A 338 -5.99 21.33 -0.10
C TYR A 338 -7.09 20.28 -0.06
N ALA A 339 -7.20 19.52 -1.15
CA ALA A 339 -8.09 18.39 -1.26
C ALA A 339 -7.36 17.23 -1.93
N GLY A 340 -7.79 16.01 -1.61
CA GLY A 340 -7.23 14.79 -2.20
C GLY A 340 -8.31 13.75 -2.40
N PHE A 341 -8.08 12.91 -3.40
CA PHE A 341 -8.94 11.82 -3.80
C PHE A 341 -8.07 10.60 -4.08
N ASN A 342 -8.43 9.45 -3.50
CA ASN A 342 -7.79 8.18 -3.76
C ASN A 342 -8.83 7.21 -4.32
N TYR A 343 -8.50 6.56 -5.43
CA TYR A 343 -9.34 5.61 -6.13
C TYR A 343 -8.60 4.32 -6.46
N LYS A 344 -9.16 3.19 -6.06
CA LYS A 344 -8.68 1.85 -6.44
C LYS A 344 -9.08 1.59 -7.90
N LEU A 345 -8.15 1.84 -8.84
CA LEU A 345 -8.39 1.74 -10.29
C LEU A 345 -8.60 0.30 -10.74
N LEU A 346 -7.67 -0.58 -10.36
CA LEU A 346 -7.67 -1.99 -10.75
C LEU A 346 -7.28 -2.84 -9.55
N ARG A 347 -8.06 -3.89 -9.28
CA ARG A 347 -7.75 -4.90 -8.26
C ARG A 347 -8.04 -6.25 -8.90
N VAL A 348 -7.01 -7.09 -9.02
CA VAL A 348 -7.10 -8.44 -9.56
C VAL A 348 -6.74 -9.41 -8.43
N PRO A 349 -7.71 -9.79 -7.57
CA PRO A 349 -7.47 -10.62 -6.39
C PRO A 349 -6.72 -11.91 -6.71
N GLU A 350 -7.11 -12.59 -7.78
CA GLU A 350 -6.50 -13.85 -8.24
C GLU A 350 -5.00 -13.75 -8.54
N ARG A 351 -4.51 -12.55 -8.87
CA ARG A 351 -3.10 -12.26 -9.15
C ARG A 351 -2.43 -11.41 -8.07
N ARG A 352 -3.16 -11.09 -7.00
CA ARG A 352 -2.72 -10.22 -5.90
C ARG A 352 -2.06 -8.94 -6.42
N PHE A 353 -2.73 -8.31 -7.37
CA PHE A 353 -2.25 -7.16 -8.12
C PHE A 353 -3.23 -5.99 -7.96
N THR A 354 -2.71 -4.82 -7.59
CA THR A 354 -3.50 -3.61 -7.41
C THR A 354 -2.87 -2.41 -8.13
N VAL A 355 -3.71 -1.52 -8.60
CA VAL A 355 -3.35 -0.20 -9.12
C VAL A 355 -4.26 0.83 -8.46
N ASP A 356 -3.65 1.78 -7.78
CA ASP A 356 -4.31 2.88 -7.09
C ASP A 356 -3.97 4.20 -7.79
N SER A 357 -4.95 5.11 -7.86
CA SER A 357 -4.76 6.47 -8.33
C SER A 357 -4.99 7.44 -7.19
N ILE A 358 -4.04 8.33 -6.96
CA ILE A 358 -4.14 9.38 -5.97
C ILE A 358 -4.01 10.71 -6.70
N VAL A 359 -4.97 11.59 -6.49
CA VAL A 359 -4.94 12.95 -7.03
C VAL A 359 -5.11 13.92 -5.88
N SER A 360 -4.27 14.94 -5.83
CA SER A 360 -4.40 16.01 -4.84
C SER A 360 -4.25 17.37 -5.51
N GLY A 361 -5.03 18.33 -5.02
CA GLY A 361 -5.00 19.71 -5.48
C GLY A 361 -4.87 20.64 -4.28
N GLN A 362 -4.18 21.75 -4.49
CA GLN A 362 -4.05 22.81 -3.51
C GLN A 362 -4.26 24.17 -4.16
N PHE A 363 -4.82 25.11 -3.41
CA PHE A 363 -4.83 26.52 -3.75
C PHE A 363 -4.60 27.35 -2.50
N GLY A 364 -3.95 28.49 -2.65
CA GLY A 364 -3.63 29.33 -1.51
C GLY A 364 -3.20 30.71 -1.91
N LYS A 365 -2.91 31.53 -0.91
CA LYS A 365 -2.38 32.88 -1.08
C LYS A 365 -1.31 33.14 -0.04
N ALA A 366 -0.17 33.63 -0.48
CA ALA A 366 0.84 34.22 0.38
C ALA A 366 0.67 35.75 0.41
N PHE A 367 0.72 36.34 1.60
CA PHE A 367 0.29 37.72 1.84
C PHE A 367 1.42 38.77 1.74
N ALA A 368 2.50 38.46 1.02
CA ALA A 368 3.57 39.42 0.74
C ALA A 368 3.51 39.94 -0.70
N ARG A 369 3.92 41.20 -0.91
CA ARG A 369 3.86 41.89 -2.22
C ARG A 369 4.50 41.15 -3.41
N PRO A 370 5.69 40.51 -3.29
CA PRO A 370 6.29 39.80 -4.42
C PRO A 370 5.67 38.40 -4.66
N LEU A 371 4.83 37.94 -3.73
CA LEU A 371 4.06 36.70 -3.80
C LEU A 371 2.60 36.98 -4.19
N GLY A 372 1.74 35.97 -4.10
CA GLY A 372 0.32 36.13 -4.43
C GLY A 372 -0.46 34.82 -4.30
N PRO A 373 -1.57 34.68 -5.06
CA PRO A 373 -2.26 33.41 -5.16
C PRO A 373 -1.37 32.38 -5.87
N PHE A 374 -1.47 31.14 -5.42
CA PHE A 374 -0.81 30.00 -6.02
C PHE A 374 -1.74 28.79 -6.00
N GLY A 375 -1.48 27.85 -6.89
CA GLY A 375 -2.20 26.60 -7.00
C GLY A 375 -1.25 25.46 -7.30
N GLY A 376 -1.66 24.23 -7.04
CA GLY A 376 -0.88 23.07 -7.40
C GLY A 376 -1.75 21.84 -7.58
N ILE A 377 -1.25 20.92 -8.39
CA ILE A 377 -1.85 19.60 -8.58
C ILE A 377 -0.73 18.56 -8.54
N GLU A 378 -1.00 17.44 -7.89
CA GLU A 378 -0.15 16.26 -7.87
C GLU A 378 -1.01 15.03 -8.14
N GLY A 379 -0.51 14.13 -8.98
CA GLY A 379 -1.09 12.84 -9.26
C GLY A 379 -0.08 11.72 -9.02
N SER A 380 -0.55 10.58 -8.53
CA SER A 380 0.22 9.34 -8.46
C SER A 380 -0.56 8.13 -8.97
N LEU A 381 0.18 7.20 -9.58
CA LEU A 381 -0.26 5.85 -9.88
C LEU A 381 0.63 4.89 -9.11
N ASP A 382 0.02 4.14 -8.19
CA ASP A 382 0.71 3.20 -7.30
C ASP A 382 0.31 1.77 -7.71
N VAL A 383 1.30 0.99 -8.15
CA VAL A 383 1.16 -0.42 -8.49
C VAL A 383 1.77 -1.26 -7.37
N HIS A 384 1.04 -2.28 -6.93
CA HIS A 384 1.49 -3.22 -5.92
C HIS A 384 1.17 -4.65 -6.36
N TRP A 385 2.16 -5.54 -6.27
CA TRP A 385 2.03 -6.90 -6.78
C TRP A 385 2.76 -7.93 -5.91
N PHE A 386 2.04 -9.00 -5.55
CA PHE A 386 2.61 -10.22 -5.01
C PHE A 386 2.55 -11.34 -6.07
N PRO A 387 3.68 -11.70 -6.72
CA PRO A 387 3.68 -12.66 -7.82
C PRO A 387 3.40 -14.10 -7.39
N LEU A 388 3.61 -14.44 -6.10
CA LEU A 388 3.32 -15.77 -5.58
C LEU A 388 1.85 -15.90 -5.13
N PRO A 389 1.22 -17.09 -5.26
CA PRO A 389 -0.15 -17.31 -4.81
C PRO A 389 -0.36 -17.07 -3.30
N ARG A 390 0.66 -17.35 -2.47
CA ARG A 390 0.64 -17.23 -1.01
C ARG A 390 1.89 -16.52 -0.49
N GLY A 391 1.74 -15.82 0.65
CA GLY A 391 2.85 -15.18 1.37
C GLY A 391 3.33 -13.87 0.73
N ASP A 392 4.34 -13.25 1.32
CA ASP A 392 4.93 -11.99 0.87
C ASP A 392 6.43 -12.13 0.54
N ASP A 393 6.85 -13.34 0.17
CA ASP A 393 8.23 -13.68 -0.18
C ASP A 393 8.76 -12.78 -1.30
N TYR A 394 7.96 -12.52 -2.33
CA TYR A 394 8.23 -11.50 -3.33
C TYR A 394 7.17 -10.40 -3.28
N GLU A 395 7.62 -9.15 -3.30
CA GLU A 395 6.77 -7.97 -3.27
C GLU A 395 7.32 -6.94 -4.25
N MET A 396 6.52 -6.55 -5.26
CA MET A 396 6.90 -5.54 -6.23
C MET A 396 6.04 -4.28 -6.05
N ARG A 397 6.70 -3.12 -6.06
CA ARG A 397 6.04 -1.81 -6.01
C ARG A 397 6.56 -0.92 -7.14
N SER A 398 5.64 -0.21 -7.79
CA SER A 398 5.97 0.80 -8.78
C SER A 398 5.11 2.02 -8.52
N ARG A 399 5.70 3.21 -8.48
CA ARG A 399 5.00 4.46 -8.21
C ARG A 399 5.41 5.49 -9.24
N LEU A 400 4.45 5.96 -10.04
CA LEU A 400 4.63 7.10 -10.94
C LEU A 400 3.94 8.31 -10.32
N ARG A 401 4.66 9.41 -10.16
CA ARG A 401 4.18 10.68 -9.61
C ARG A 401 4.51 11.82 -10.54
N ALA A 402 3.60 12.76 -10.66
CA ALA A 402 3.85 14.02 -11.34
C ALA A 402 3.08 15.14 -10.66
N GLY A 403 3.64 16.35 -10.68
CA GLY A 403 2.99 17.50 -10.09
C GLY A 403 3.48 18.81 -10.65
N ALA A 404 2.65 19.83 -10.51
CA ALA A 404 2.91 21.17 -10.98
C ALA A 404 2.33 22.20 -10.01
N ILE A 405 3.09 23.25 -9.75
CA ILE A 405 2.68 24.43 -8.99
C ILE A 405 2.61 25.61 -9.95
N MET A 406 1.53 26.39 -9.84
CA MET A 406 1.26 27.62 -10.56
C MET A 406 1.29 28.81 -9.60
N GLY A 407 1.75 29.96 -10.08
CA GLY A 407 1.99 31.13 -9.23
C GLY A 407 3.38 31.15 -8.60
N ARG A 408 3.67 32.25 -7.89
CA ARG A 408 4.94 32.47 -7.20
C ARG A 408 4.85 31.87 -5.80
N VAL A 409 5.78 30.98 -5.49
CA VAL A 409 5.84 30.29 -4.21
C VAL A 409 7.23 30.44 -3.58
N PRO A 410 7.31 30.45 -2.23
CA PRO A 410 8.59 30.43 -1.53
C PRO A 410 9.32 29.09 -1.70
N LEU A 411 10.62 29.08 -1.39
CA LEU A 411 11.54 27.94 -1.53
C LEU A 411 10.98 26.63 -0.93
N ASP A 412 10.33 26.71 0.24
CA ASP A 412 9.85 25.54 0.98
C ASP A 412 8.63 24.85 0.36
N GLU A 413 7.98 25.49 -0.60
CA GLU A 413 6.85 24.91 -1.34
C GLU A 413 7.29 24.24 -2.66
N LEU A 414 8.58 24.35 -3.05
CA LEU A 414 9.08 23.68 -4.24
C LEU A 414 9.18 22.17 -4.04
N PHE A 415 8.95 21.41 -5.11
CA PHE A 415 9.22 19.98 -5.12
C PHE A 415 10.72 19.74 -5.14
N ALA A 416 11.21 18.80 -4.33
CA ALA A 416 12.61 18.39 -4.31
C ALA A 416 12.71 16.89 -4.59
N LEU A 417 13.46 16.49 -5.62
CA LEU A 417 13.69 15.08 -5.94
C LEU A 417 15.00 14.58 -5.32
N GLY A 418 14.89 13.85 -4.22
CA GLY A 418 16.05 13.31 -3.51
C GLY A 418 15.67 12.75 -2.15
N ILE A 419 16.57 11.95 -1.57
CA ILE A 419 16.33 11.42 -0.24
C ILE A 419 16.66 12.48 0.81
N GLU A 420 15.65 12.84 1.59
CA GLU A 420 15.75 13.65 2.79
C GLU A 420 14.63 13.23 3.75
N ARG A 421 14.85 13.40 5.06
CA ARG A 421 13.96 12.86 6.11
C ARG A 421 12.58 13.52 6.15
N ASP A 422 12.45 14.77 5.72
CA ASP A 422 11.18 15.50 5.62
C ASP A 422 10.67 15.62 4.18
N ASN A 423 11.22 14.83 3.25
CA ASN A 423 10.78 14.77 1.85
C ASN A 423 10.21 13.38 1.51
N ASN A 424 9.19 13.33 0.67
CA ASN A 424 8.55 12.09 0.21
C ASN A 424 8.82 11.78 -1.28
N LEU A 425 9.41 12.71 -2.04
CA LEU A 425 9.76 12.53 -3.45
C LEU A 425 11.19 11.97 -3.58
N TRP A 426 11.36 10.71 -3.19
CA TRP A 426 12.67 10.07 -3.16
C TRP A 426 13.18 9.72 -4.56
N LEU A 427 14.40 10.16 -4.82
CA LEU A 427 15.24 9.78 -5.94
C LEU A 427 16.52 9.23 -5.29
N ARG A 428 16.64 7.90 -5.19
CA ARG A 428 17.42 7.26 -4.11
C ARG A 428 18.93 7.41 -4.20
N ALA A 429 19.49 7.84 -5.32
CA ALA A 429 20.90 8.18 -5.47
C ALA A 429 21.20 9.69 -5.34
N HIS A 430 20.21 10.50 -4.96
CA HIS A 430 20.36 11.95 -4.75
C HIS A 430 20.15 12.31 -3.27
N ILE A 431 21.24 12.51 -2.52
CA ILE A 431 21.16 12.97 -1.14
C ILE A 431 20.71 14.43 -1.11
N GLY A 432 19.57 14.70 -0.49
CA GLY A 432 18.97 16.03 -0.40
C GLY A 432 19.66 16.99 0.58
N THR A 433 20.78 16.55 1.18
CA THR A 433 21.55 17.35 2.14
C THR A 433 23.03 17.44 1.80
N ARG A 434 23.67 18.52 2.25
CA ARG A 434 25.12 18.74 2.21
C ARG A 434 25.57 19.28 3.55
N HIS A 435 26.53 18.62 4.20
CA HIS A 435 26.96 18.96 5.56
C HIS A 435 25.78 19.10 6.56
N GLY A 436 24.75 18.26 6.41
CA GLY A 436 23.51 18.29 7.21
C GLY A 436 22.45 19.31 6.76
N LYS A 437 22.81 20.31 5.95
CA LYS A 437 21.91 21.35 5.42
C LYS A 437 21.07 20.84 4.26
N LYS A 438 19.83 21.28 4.12
CA LYS A 438 18.92 20.90 3.02
C LYS A 438 19.27 21.62 1.73
N GLY A 439 18.70 21.20 0.60
CA GLY A 439 18.82 21.93 -0.67
C GLY A 439 19.80 21.34 -1.68
N ASN A 440 20.38 20.18 -1.41
CA ASN A 440 21.32 19.51 -2.32
C ASN A 440 20.61 18.58 -3.34
N ALA A 441 19.30 18.43 -3.25
CA ALA A 441 18.48 17.70 -4.21
C ALA A 441 17.95 18.66 -5.30
N PRO A 442 17.80 18.21 -6.56
CA PRO A 442 17.14 18.99 -7.62
C PRO A 442 15.74 19.48 -7.20
N MET A 443 15.47 20.77 -7.39
CA MET A 443 14.22 21.42 -6.99
C MET A 443 13.49 22.11 -8.15
N GLY A 444 12.21 22.42 -7.96
CA GLY A 444 11.42 23.22 -8.89
C GLY A 444 9.90 23.08 -8.70
N ARG A 445 9.13 23.84 -9.49
CA ARG A 445 7.66 23.86 -9.40
C ARG A 445 6.97 22.73 -10.17
N GLN A 446 7.68 22.01 -11.03
CA GLN A 446 7.15 20.89 -11.81
C GLN A 446 8.06 19.68 -11.66
N PHE A 447 7.48 18.50 -11.49
CA PHE A 447 8.25 17.27 -11.43
C PHE A 447 7.53 16.10 -12.10
N ILE A 448 8.32 15.11 -12.49
CA ILE A 448 7.90 13.74 -12.74
C ILE A 448 8.89 12.81 -12.06
N LEU A 449 8.38 11.78 -11.40
CA LEU A 449 9.17 10.81 -10.64
C LEU A 449 8.55 9.42 -10.80
N TRP A 450 9.35 8.47 -11.22
CA TRP A 450 9.03 7.05 -11.23
C TRP A 450 9.96 6.32 -10.26
N ASN A 451 9.37 5.54 -9.36
CA ASN A 451 10.08 4.66 -8.45
C ASN A 451 9.65 3.22 -8.72
N TRP A 452 10.60 2.32 -8.91
CA TRP A 452 10.32 0.88 -9.00
C TRP A 452 11.22 0.12 -8.02
N GLU A 453 10.65 -0.88 -7.36
CA GLU A 453 11.37 -1.79 -6.47
C GLU A 453 10.74 -3.18 -6.47
N THR A 454 11.57 -4.18 -6.22
CA THR A 454 11.13 -5.54 -5.95
C THR A 454 11.93 -6.08 -4.77
N ASP A 455 11.25 -6.61 -3.76
CA ASP A 455 11.84 -7.12 -2.54
C ASP A 455 11.63 -8.63 -2.44
N LYS A 456 12.65 -9.33 -1.95
CA LYS A 456 12.60 -10.74 -1.59
C LYS A 456 12.84 -10.94 -0.10
N VAL A 457 12.04 -11.75 0.58
CA VAL A 457 12.33 -12.21 1.95
C VAL A 457 13.52 -13.18 1.91
N VAL A 458 14.63 -12.79 2.52
CA VAL A 458 15.85 -13.63 2.56
C VAL A 458 16.08 -14.27 3.92
N TYR A 459 15.44 -13.74 4.96
CA TYR A 459 15.46 -14.30 6.30
C TYR A 459 14.19 -13.88 7.06
N GLN A 460 13.60 -14.82 7.79
CA GLN A 460 12.43 -14.54 8.63
C GLN A 460 12.44 -15.46 9.86
N ASN A 461 12.23 -14.87 11.02
CA ASN A 461 11.92 -15.56 12.28
C ASN A 461 10.85 -14.75 13.05
N ALA A 462 10.54 -15.14 14.29
CA ALA A 462 9.52 -14.50 15.11
C ALA A 462 9.80 -13.01 15.45
N PHE A 463 11.05 -12.56 15.38
CA PHE A 463 11.48 -11.22 15.82
C PHE A 463 12.06 -10.36 14.70
N LEU A 464 12.48 -10.97 13.60
CA LEU A 464 13.26 -10.33 12.54
C LEU A 464 12.78 -10.81 11.17
N THR A 465 12.51 -9.87 10.27
CA THR A 465 12.34 -10.15 8.84
C THR A 465 13.32 -9.29 8.04
N LEU A 466 14.07 -9.92 7.15
CA LEU A 466 15.01 -9.27 6.25
C LEU A 466 14.50 -9.40 4.83
N LYS A 467 14.25 -8.27 4.17
CA LYS A 467 13.97 -8.22 2.74
C LYS A 467 15.12 -7.54 1.99
N LEU A 468 15.54 -8.10 0.86
CA LEU A 468 16.56 -7.54 -0.03
C LEU A 468 16.00 -7.40 -1.44
N GLY A 469 16.42 -6.35 -2.15
CA GLY A 469 15.85 -6.07 -3.46
C GLY A 469 16.58 -5.01 -4.27
N PRO A 470 16.58 -5.09 -5.60
CA PRO A 470 17.00 -3.97 -6.44
C PRO A 470 15.92 -2.90 -6.51
N PHE A 471 16.34 -1.69 -6.86
CA PHE A 471 15.44 -0.62 -7.23
C PHE A 471 15.95 0.18 -8.44
N LEU A 472 15.02 0.87 -9.08
CA LEU A 472 15.31 1.85 -10.11
C LEU A 472 14.40 3.06 -9.93
N ASP A 473 15.02 4.23 -9.73
CA ASP A 473 14.29 5.49 -9.74
C ASP A 473 14.67 6.31 -10.97
N ALA A 474 13.70 7.04 -11.52
CA ALA A 474 13.91 7.97 -12.60
C ALA A 474 13.06 9.22 -12.40
N GLY A 475 13.60 10.39 -12.69
CA GLY A 475 12.83 11.61 -12.51
C GLY A 475 13.44 12.84 -13.15
N LYS A 476 12.65 13.91 -13.16
CA LYS A 476 13.04 15.22 -13.67
C LYS A 476 12.30 16.31 -12.92
N VAL A 477 12.99 17.44 -12.71
CA VAL A 477 12.40 18.65 -12.12
C VAL A 477 12.63 19.84 -13.05
N ALA A 478 11.63 20.69 -13.15
CA ALA A 478 11.68 21.92 -13.90
C ALA A 478 11.07 23.08 -13.10
N ASP A 479 11.56 24.27 -13.38
CA ASP A 479 10.97 25.52 -12.94
C ASP A 479 11.00 26.56 -14.07
N SER A 480 9.95 27.39 -14.16
CA SER A 480 9.85 28.39 -15.23
C SER A 480 10.77 29.59 -15.04
N SER A 481 11.27 29.86 -13.83
CA SER A 481 12.24 30.95 -13.62
C SER A 481 13.60 30.61 -14.24
N GLY A 482 13.91 29.33 -14.38
CA GLY A 482 15.23 28.84 -14.75
C GLY A 482 16.22 28.77 -13.58
N ASP A 483 15.87 29.32 -12.41
CA ASP A 483 16.75 29.37 -11.22
C ASP A 483 16.92 28.00 -10.56
N PHE A 484 15.92 27.10 -10.72
CA PHE A 484 15.92 25.73 -10.23
C PHE A 484 15.62 24.74 -11.36
N ARG A 485 16.42 23.68 -11.49
CA ARG A 485 16.20 22.60 -12.48
C ARG A 485 17.10 21.41 -12.24
N SER A 486 16.68 20.22 -12.67
CA SER A 486 17.55 19.03 -12.69
C SER A 486 18.51 19.00 -13.89
N GLY A 487 18.33 19.87 -14.88
CA GLY A 487 19.15 19.91 -16.11
C GLY A 487 18.97 18.71 -17.05
N GLY A 488 17.95 17.87 -16.87
CA GLY A 488 17.72 16.64 -17.64
C GLY A 488 17.02 15.54 -16.84
N TRP A 489 16.86 14.36 -17.45
CA TRP A 489 16.44 13.15 -16.74
C TRP A 489 17.54 12.64 -15.80
N LEU A 490 17.13 12.14 -14.65
CA LEU A 490 17.98 11.54 -13.63
C LEU A 490 17.59 10.07 -13.49
N TRP A 491 18.58 9.20 -13.28
CA TRP A 491 18.41 7.75 -13.21
C TRP A 491 19.29 7.18 -12.10
N ASP A 492 18.65 6.44 -11.21
CA ASP A 492 19.21 5.97 -9.96
C ASP A 492 18.91 4.47 -9.76
N PRO A 493 19.68 3.58 -10.41
CA PRO A 493 19.67 2.17 -10.04
C PRO A 493 20.34 1.96 -8.68
N GLY A 494 19.88 0.95 -7.95
CA GLY A 494 20.48 0.59 -6.67
C GLY A 494 19.93 -0.67 -6.05
N VAL A 495 20.31 -0.89 -4.79
CA VAL A 495 19.88 -2.01 -3.96
C VAL A 495 19.42 -1.51 -2.61
N GLN A 496 18.46 -2.22 -2.01
CA GLN A 496 17.94 -1.91 -0.69
C GLN A 496 17.83 -3.15 0.19
N CYS A 497 17.83 -2.87 1.48
CA CYS A 497 17.64 -3.82 2.55
C CYS A 497 16.61 -3.26 3.53
N LYS A 498 15.53 -4.02 3.77
CA LYS A 498 14.48 -3.68 4.73
C LYS A 498 14.56 -4.68 5.88
N VAL A 499 14.89 -4.18 7.07
CA VAL A 499 14.98 -4.95 8.31
C VAL A 499 13.78 -4.62 9.18
N ARG A 500 12.90 -5.58 9.37
CA ARG A 500 11.74 -5.45 10.26
C ARG A 500 12.05 -6.13 11.59
N VAL A 501 11.88 -5.40 12.69
CA VAL A 501 12.20 -5.84 14.06
C VAL A 501 10.94 -5.81 14.92
N LEU A 502 10.67 -6.90 15.64
CA LEU A 502 9.52 -7.10 16.54
C LEU A 502 8.18 -6.72 15.90
N GLU A 503 8.08 -6.87 14.58
CA GLU A 503 6.90 -6.51 13.80
C GLU A 503 6.48 -5.02 13.84
N SER A 504 7.07 -4.19 14.69
CA SER A 504 6.70 -2.80 14.88
C SER A 504 7.66 -1.84 14.19
N LEU A 505 8.96 -2.14 14.12
CA LEU A 505 9.97 -1.23 13.57
C LEU A 505 10.47 -1.73 12.21
N THR A 506 10.59 -0.84 11.22
CA THR A 506 11.23 -1.14 9.93
C THR A 506 12.39 -0.17 9.70
N ILE A 507 13.59 -0.71 9.51
CA ILE A 507 14.80 0.01 9.13
C ILE A 507 15.06 -0.25 7.66
N VAL A 508 15.17 0.79 6.85
CA VAL A 508 15.44 0.68 5.41
C VAL A 508 16.81 1.25 5.12
N PHE A 509 17.68 0.44 4.56
CA PHE A 509 18.97 0.82 4.02
C PHE A 509 18.87 0.85 2.49
N SER A 510 19.36 1.90 1.86
CA SER A 510 19.41 2.01 0.41
C SER A 510 20.80 2.45 -0.04
N TYR A 511 21.32 1.79 -1.06
CA TYR A 511 22.53 2.18 -1.77
C TYR A 511 22.20 2.37 -3.26
N GLY A 512 22.35 3.59 -3.76
CA GLY A 512 22.05 3.96 -5.15
C GLY A 512 23.23 4.61 -5.84
N ARG A 513 23.30 4.48 -7.17
CA ARG A 513 24.28 5.15 -8.02
C ARG A 513 23.58 6.12 -8.97
N ASN A 514 23.98 7.38 -8.93
CA ASN A 514 23.49 8.39 -9.86
C ASN A 514 24.23 8.22 -11.20
N LEU A 515 23.51 7.83 -12.26
CA LEU A 515 24.13 7.57 -13.57
C LEU A 515 24.66 8.83 -14.25
N ARG A 516 24.18 10.03 -13.88
CA ARG A 516 24.59 11.29 -14.49
C ARG A 516 25.84 11.87 -13.83
N SER A 517 25.89 11.90 -12.51
CA SER A 517 27.02 12.48 -11.76
C SER A 517 28.08 11.43 -11.37
N SER A 518 27.79 10.14 -11.56
CA SER A 518 28.59 9.02 -11.05
C SER A 518 28.82 9.03 -9.52
N ARG A 519 28.02 9.80 -8.78
CA ARG A 519 28.04 9.81 -7.32
C ARG A 519 27.22 8.64 -6.77
N ASN A 520 27.67 8.08 -5.64
CA ASN A 520 26.93 7.06 -4.90
C ASN A 520 26.22 7.72 -3.72
N ALA A 521 25.08 7.16 -3.33
CA ALA A 521 24.34 7.56 -2.14
C ALA A 521 24.09 6.34 -1.27
N PHE A 522 24.37 6.48 0.02
CA PHE A 522 23.92 5.56 1.05
C PHE A 522 22.97 6.30 1.97
N TYR A 523 21.82 5.71 2.27
CA TYR A 523 20.84 6.29 3.16
C TYR A 523 20.20 5.23 4.04
N THR A 524 19.83 5.66 5.25
CA THR A 524 19.08 4.83 6.20
C THR A 524 17.90 5.61 6.72
N THR A 525 16.74 4.98 6.76
CA THR A 525 15.55 5.50 7.44
C THR A 525 14.98 4.47 8.41
N VAL A 526 14.22 4.95 9.38
CA VAL A 526 13.52 4.13 10.37
C VAL A 526 12.05 4.57 10.39
N SER A 527 11.14 3.61 10.22
CA SER A 527 9.69 3.80 10.28
C SER A 527 9.03 2.78 11.21
N ARG A 528 7.78 3.06 11.59
CA ARG A 528 6.93 2.20 12.43
C ARG A 528 5.55 2.08 11.80
#